data_AF-A0A958SDK3-F1
#
_entry.id   AF-A0A958SDK3-F1
#
_cell.length_a   1.000
_cell.length_b   1.000
_cell.length_c   1.000
_cell.angle_alpha   90.00
_cell.angle_beta   90.00
_cell.angle_gamma   90.00
#
_symmetry.space_group_name_H-M   'P 1'
#
loop_
_entity.id
_entity.type
_entity.pdbx_description
1 polymer ?
#
loop_
_entity_poly.entity_id
_entity_poly.type
_entity_poly.pdbx_seq_one_letter_code
_entity_poly.pdbx_strand_id
1 'polypeptide(L)'
;MDFYTSIKNLYKQIYFNIEESFPEISWDRIVSNKVLQLPASCLNEAQGFISAFYKLSQTASYQEATGLKKQFPFDENIKNHSLLMAYDFHVDDQNNLKLIEVNTNASGYLLADLVYTSMSNTSSLDSLKSSFLSELELSHHPSEKKIFIVDENISQQKMIFEFYMYKALFEQWGFNSKIVEFSQLHWDDSKKALFDNDQPVDFIYNRYCDFLLQKEVSSHLLNGFSQNVTLSPNPIHYFLLADKERLLELSDPLWAEQMLDQKALSLYEKIKDNLILTYP
;
A
#
# COMPACT_ATOMS: atom_id res chain seq x y z
N MET A 1 -22.20 -4.34 -24.88
CA MET A 1 -21.58 -5.39 -24.05
C MET A 1 -22.02 -5.13 -22.62
N ASP A 2 -22.48 -6.14 -21.89
CA ASP A 2 -22.84 -5.99 -20.47
C ASP A 2 -21.60 -5.60 -19.64
N PHE A 3 -21.80 -4.85 -18.55
CA PHE A 3 -20.75 -4.31 -17.67
C PHE A 3 -19.73 -5.38 -17.25
N TYR A 4 -20.20 -6.54 -16.77
CA TYR A 4 -19.31 -7.61 -16.33
C TYR A 4 -18.57 -8.26 -17.50
N THR A 5 -19.20 -8.34 -18.68
CA THR A 5 -18.55 -8.83 -19.89
C THR A 5 -17.44 -7.87 -20.34
N SER A 6 -17.66 -6.56 -20.27
CA SER A 6 -16.65 -5.55 -20.60
C SER A 6 -15.43 -5.64 -19.67
N ILE A 7 -15.65 -5.73 -18.35
CA ILE A 7 -14.57 -5.90 -17.38
C ILE A 7 -13.81 -7.20 -17.63
N LYS A 8 -14.52 -8.33 -17.82
CA LYS A 8 -13.90 -9.63 -18.07
C LYS A 8 -13.04 -9.62 -19.33
N ASN A 9 -13.48 -8.96 -20.39
CA ASN A 9 -12.73 -8.85 -21.63
C ASN A 9 -11.50 -7.95 -21.47
N LEU A 10 -11.62 -6.82 -20.78
CA LEU A 10 -10.51 -5.92 -20.50
C LEU A 10 -9.47 -6.60 -19.59
N TYR A 11 -9.91 -7.30 -18.55
CA TYR A 11 -9.06 -8.12 -17.69
C TYR A 11 -8.23 -9.11 -18.50
N LYS A 12 -8.89 -9.84 -19.43
CA LYS A 12 -8.18 -10.77 -20.31
C LYS A 12 -7.20 -10.07 -21.25
N GLN A 13 -7.57 -8.91 -21.77
CA GLN A 13 -6.71 -8.14 -22.67
C GLN A 13 -5.46 -7.63 -21.97
N ILE A 14 -5.57 -7.16 -20.72
CA ILE A 14 -4.47 -6.54 -19.99
C ILE A 14 -3.59 -7.57 -19.29
N TYR A 15 -4.18 -8.55 -18.59
CA TYR A 15 -3.44 -9.37 -17.62
C TYR A 15 -3.19 -10.81 -18.08
N PHE A 16 -3.91 -11.29 -19.09
CA PHE A 16 -3.84 -12.71 -19.47
C PHE A 16 -2.67 -12.97 -20.42
N ASN A 17 -1.64 -13.65 -19.91
CA ASN A 17 -0.60 -14.24 -20.75
C ASN A 17 -0.84 -15.76 -20.87
N ILE A 18 -0.37 -16.39 -21.96
CA ILE A 18 -0.75 -17.77 -22.33
C ILE A 18 -0.21 -18.84 -21.34
N GLU A 19 0.75 -18.49 -20.48
CA GLU A 19 1.52 -19.45 -19.67
C GLU A 19 1.03 -19.66 -18.22
N GLU A 20 0.16 -18.81 -17.67
CA GLU A 20 -0.31 -18.93 -16.27
C GLU A 20 -1.82 -19.15 -16.16
N SER A 21 -2.23 -20.12 -15.35
CA SER A 21 -3.63 -20.32 -15.00
C SER A 21 -4.07 -19.27 -13.98
N PHE A 22 -4.73 -18.21 -14.44
CA PHE A 22 -5.33 -17.23 -13.53
C PHE A 22 -6.54 -17.83 -12.81
N PRO A 23 -6.75 -17.52 -11.52
CA PRO A 23 -7.97 -17.88 -10.82
C PRO A 23 -9.21 -17.26 -11.50
N GLU A 24 -10.33 -17.98 -11.48
CA GLU A 24 -11.59 -17.45 -12.00
C GLU A 24 -12.16 -16.41 -11.02
N ILE A 25 -12.51 -15.23 -11.57
CA ILE A 25 -13.06 -14.12 -10.79
C ILE A 25 -14.57 -14.04 -11.00
N SER A 26 -15.35 -14.12 -9.91
CA SER A 26 -16.79 -13.85 -9.91
C SER A 26 -17.06 -12.34 -9.84
N TRP A 27 -16.96 -11.66 -11.00
CA TRP A 27 -17.06 -10.20 -11.09
C TRP A 27 -18.31 -9.59 -10.45
N ASP A 28 -19.45 -10.27 -10.55
CA ASP A 28 -20.74 -9.89 -9.98
C ASP A 28 -20.78 -9.94 -8.44
N ARG A 29 -19.79 -10.59 -7.82
CA ARG A 29 -19.65 -10.67 -6.35
C ARG A 29 -18.65 -9.69 -5.77
N ILE A 30 -17.79 -9.09 -6.61
CA ILE A 30 -16.70 -8.22 -6.16
C ILE A 30 -16.86 -6.76 -6.62
N VAL A 31 -17.61 -6.52 -7.70
CA VAL A 31 -17.85 -5.19 -8.24
C VAL A 31 -19.34 -5.00 -8.47
N SER A 32 -19.86 -3.84 -8.08
CA SER A 32 -21.23 -3.43 -8.40
C SER A 32 -21.28 -2.68 -9.73
N ASN A 33 -22.31 -2.94 -10.53
CA ASN A 33 -22.61 -2.14 -11.72
C ASN A 33 -23.34 -0.82 -11.41
N LYS A 34 -23.56 -0.52 -10.12
CA LYS A 34 -24.18 0.73 -9.66
C LYS A 34 -23.12 1.78 -9.45
N VAL A 35 -23.41 2.98 -9.95
CA VAL A 35 -22.55 4.15 -9.78
C VAL A 35 -23.14 5.03 -8.70
N LEU A 36 -22.35 5.30 -7.66
CA LEU A 36 -22.66 6.30 -6.65
C LEU A 36 -21.92 7.58 -7.01
N GLN A 37 -22.65 8.70 -7.08
CA GLN A 37 -22.08 10.01 -7.34
C GLN A 37 -21.88 10.72 -6.01
N LEU A 38 -20.64 11.06 -5.70
CA LEU A 38 -20.29 11.83 -4.51
C LEU A 38 -19.98 13.29 -4.91
N PRO A 39 -20.23 14.26 -4.02
CA PRO A 39 -19.80 15.64 -4.26
C PRO A 39 -18.29 15.74 -4.49
N ALA A 40 -17.88 16.59 -5.43
CA ALA A 40 -16.46 16.83 -5.69
C ALA A 40 -15.70 17.37 -4.46
N SER A 41 -16.40 18.01 -3.52
CA SER A 41 -15.85 18.43 -2.23
C SER A 41 -15.28 17.27 -1.43
N CYS A 42 -15.92 16.09 -1.46
CA CYS A 42 -15.40 14.92 -0.76
C CYS A 42 -14.01 14.55 -1.28
N LEU A 43 -13.85 14.42 -2.60
CA LEU A 43 -12.54 14.09 -3.18
C LEU A 43 -11.47 15.14 -2.82
N ASN A 44 -11.82 16.43 -2.91
CA ASN A 44 -10.89 17.52 -2.58
C ASN A 44 -10.47 17.52 -1.11
N GLU A 45 -11.41 17.25 -0.19
CA GLU A 45 -11.14 17.17 1.25
C GLU A 45 -10.27 15.95 1.58
N ALA A 46 -10.59 14.78 1.03
CA ALA A 46 -9.79 13.57 1.18
C ALA A 46 -8.36 13.78 0.67
N GLN A 47 -8.18 14.29 -0.56
CA GLN A 47 -6.86 14.59 -1.12
C GLN A 47 -6.09 15.62 -0.30
N GLY A 48 -6.79 16.65 0.19
CA GLY A 48 -6.23 17.68 1.06
C GLY A 48 -5.66 17.09 2.35
N PHE A 49 -6.43 16.23 3.01
CA PHE A 49 -5.99 15.56 4.24
C PHE A 49 -4.85 14.57 3.96
N ILE A 50 -4.99 13.67 2.98
CA ILE A 50 -3.96 12.69 2.61
C ILE A 50 -2.62 13.40 2.37
N SER A 51 -2.64 14.50 1.60
CA SER A 51 -1.44 15.29 1.33
C SER A 51 -0.85 15.94 2.58
N ALA A 52 -1.70 16.42 3.50
CA ALA A 52 -1.26 17.07 4.73
C ALA A 52 -0.68 16.06 5.73
N PHE A 53 -1.36 14.92 5.92
CA PHE A 53 -0.93 13.88 6.84
C PHE A 53 0.31 13.15 6.35
N TYR A 54 0.41 12.90 5.03
CA TYR A 54 1.64 12.41 4.44
C TYR A 54 2.81 13.39 4.69
N LYS A 55 2.62 14.70 4.48
CA LYS A 55 3.68 15.69 4.79
C LYS A 55 4.06 15.71 6.26
N LEU A 56 3.09 15.59 7.18
CA LEU A 56 3.35 15.49 8.61
C LEU A 56 4.28 14.33 8.94
N SER A 57 4.05 13.16 8.33
CA SER A 57 4.89 11.96 8.55
C SER A 57 6.36 12.17 8.17
N GLN A 58 6.65 13.16 7.32
CA GLN A 58 8.02 13.50 6.90
C GLN A 58 8.69 14.52 7.83
N THR A 59 7.99 15.05 8.83
CA THR A 59 8.56 16.05 9.75
C THR A 59 9.34 15.39 10.89
N ALA A 60 10.51 15.92 11.22
CA ALA A 60 11.34 15.40 12.31
C ALA A 60 10.62 15.42 13.67
N SER A 61 9.84 16.48 13.94
CA SER A 61 9.07 16.60 15.19
C SER A 61 8.04 15.49 15.35
N TYR A 62 7.34 15.12 14.28
CA TYR A 62 6.36 14.03 14.31
C TYR A 62 7.03 12.67 14.44
N GLN A 63 8.12 12.44 13.70
CA GLN A 63 8.89 11.20 13.78
C GLN A 63 9.52 11.00 15.17
N GLU A 64 9.97 12.08 15.81
CA GLU A 64 10.48 12.06 17.19
C GLU A 64 9.35 11.80 18.19
N ALA A 65 8.23 12.52 18.08
CA ALA A 65 7.08 12.39 18.98
C ALA A 65 6.47 10.99 18.95
N THR A 66 6.43 10.35 17.78
CA THR A 66 5.97 8.95 17.62
C THR A 66 7.00 7.92 18.08
N GLY A 67 8.25 8.31 18.35
CA GLY A 67 9.30 7.39 18.77
C GLY A 67 9.87 6.53 17.64
N LEU A 68 9.85 7.02 16.40
CA LEU A 68 10.32 6.28 15.22
C LEU A 68 11.72 5.67 15.41
N LYS A 69 12.66 6.44 15.98
CA LYS A 69 14.03 5.97 16.24
C LYS A 69 14.14 4.83 17.25
N LYS A 70 13.19 4.73 18.17
CA LYS A 70 13.12 3.61 19.11
C LYS A 70 12.58 2.36 18.41
N GLN A 71 11.60 2.54 17.51
CA GLN A 71 10.99 1.45 16.75
C GLN A 71 11.96 0.87 15.71
N PHE A 72 12.68 1.74 14.98
CA PHE A 72 13.62 1.35 13.93
C PHE A 72 15.01 1.93 14.22
N PRO A 73 15.85 1.25 15.02
CA PRO A 73 17.14 1.77 15.47
C PRO A 73 18.29 1.60 14.46
N PHE A 74 17.98 1.42 13.17
CA PHE A 74 18.95 1.25 12.08
C PHE A 74 19.05 2.49 11.18
N ASP A 75 19.93 2.42 10.17
CA ASP A 75 20.37 3.54 9.33
C ASP A 75 19.21 4.25 8.59
N GLU A 76 19.33 5.56 8.38
CA GLU A 76 18.33 6.43 7.74
C GLU A 76 18.33 6.32 6.20
N ASN A 77 19.09 5.39 5.64
CA ASN A 77 19.25 5.25 4.19
C ASN A 77 18.05 4.65 3.46
N ILE A 78 16.98 4.29 4.19
CA ILE A 78 15.70 3.87 3.63
C ILE A 78 14.93 5.11 3.14
N LYS A 79 14.91 5.29 1.81
CA LYS A 79 14.35 6.47 1.16
C LYS A 79 13.04 6.20 0.40
N ASN A 80 12.71 4.93 0.23
CA ASN A 80 11.51 4.51 -0.47
C ASN A 80 10.27 4.95 0.33
N HIS A 81 9.23 5.35 -0.38
CA HIS A 81 8.00 5.85 0.22
C HIS A 81 7.14 4.67 0.65
N SER A 82 6.04 4.43 -0.03
CA SER A 82 5.21 3.23 0.05
C SER A 82 4.26 3.30 -1.12
N LEU A 83 3.99 2.17 -1.75
CA LEU A 83 3.01 2.07 -2.82
C LEU A 83 1.71 1.52 -2.26
N LEU A 84 0.62 1.88 -2.93
CA LEU A 84 -0.70 1.25 -2.72
C LEU A 84 -1.21 1.39 -1.28
N MET A 85 -1.03 2.59 -0.73
CA MET A 85 -1.71 3.02 0.48
C MET A 85 -3.17 3.41 0.15
N ALA A 86 -4.08 3.16 1.09
CA ALA A 86 -5.48 3.59 1.05
C ALA A 86 -5.84 4.35 2.32
N TYR A 87 -6.80 5.25 2.17
CA TYR A 87 -7.42 6.01 3.25
C TYR A 87 -8.91 5.80 3.12
N ASP A 88 -9.51 5.16 4.11
CA ASP A 88 -10.89 4.75 4.06
C ASP A 88 -11.76 5.80 4.75
N PHE A 89 -12.79 6.26 4.03
CA PHE A 89 -13.69 7.28 4.52
C PHE A 89 -15.13 6.80 4.47
N HIS A 90 -15.89 7.13 5.50
CA HIS A 90 -17.35 7.15 5.48
C HIS A 90 -17.84 8.51 4.97
N VAL A 91 -18.90 8.51 4.18
CA VAL A 91 -19.64 9.73 3.82
C VAL A 91 -21.00 9.63 4.48
N ASP A 92 -21.29 10.57 5.38
CA ASP A 92 -22.58 10.59 6.10
C ASP A 92 -23.73 11.12 5.22
N ASP A 93 -24.96 11.09 5.76
CA ASP A 93 -26.17 11.56 5.07
C ASP A 93 -26.13 13.07 4.73
N GLN A 94 -25.20 13.83 5.31
CA GLN A 94 -24.97 15.24 5.02
C GLN A 94 -23.78 15.46 4.05
N ASN A 95 -23.19 14.39 3.51
CA ASN A 95 -22.00 14.37 2.67
C ASN A 95 -20.71 14.83 3.36
N ASN A 96 -20.63 14.77 4.69
CA ASN A 96 -19.37 14.99 5.38
C ASN A 96 -18.53 13.71 5.30
N LEU A 97 -17.24 13.89 4.98
CA LEU A 97 -16.29 12.80 5.07
C LEU A 97 -15.89 12.54 6.52
N LYS A 98 -15.71 11.26 6.84
CA LYS A 98 -15.18 10.79 8.12
C LYS A 98 -14.12 9.74 7.86
N LEU A 99 -12.88 9.99 8.29
CA LEU A 99 -11.79 9.03 8.18
C LEU A 99 -12.08 7.87 9.13
N ILE A 100 -11.99 6.65 8.61
CA ILE A 100 -12.15 5.40 9.35
C ILE A 100 -10.76 4.86 9.71
N GLU A 101 -9.93 4.66 8.69
CA GLU A 101 -8.59 4.09 8.85
C GLU A 101 -7.65 4.49 7.71
N VAL A 102 -6.36 4.27 7.95
CA VAL A 102 -5.30 4.36 6.95
C VAL A 102 -4.71 2.97 6.80
N ASN A 103 -4.61 2.48 5.57
CA ASN A 103 -4.11 1.16 5.23
C ASN A 103 -2.88 1.31 4.34
N THR A 104 -1.72 0.80 4.73
CA THR A 104 -0.53 0.86 3.85
C THR A 104 -0.44 -0.30 2.86
N ASN A 105 -1.09 -1.42 3.13
CA ASN A 105 -1.08 -2.64 2.29
C ASN A 105 -2.47 -2.87 1.68
N ALA A 106 -2.96 -1.90 0.90
CA ALA A 106 -4.32 -1.94 0.38
C ALA A 106 -4.44 -2.91 -0.81
N SER A 107 -5.60 -3.55 -0.92
CA SER A 107 -5.99 -4.37 -2.08
C SER A 107 -7.07 -3.67 -2.92
N GLY A 108 -7.23 -4.09 -4.17
CA GLY A 108 -8.33 -3.67 -5.03
C GLY A 108 -8.02 -2.48 -5.94
N TYR A 109 -6.78 -1.97 -5.94
CA TYR A 109 -6.37 -0.90 -6.84
C TYR A 109 -6.54 -1.30 -8.30
N LEU A 110 -6.08 -2.51 -8.67
CA LEU A 110 -6.19 -2.97 -10.07
C LEU A 110 -7.63 -3.30 -10.46
N LEU A 111 -8.47 -3.68 -9.49
CA LEU A 111 -9.90 -3.82 -9.71
C LEU A 111 -10.55 -2.48 -10.00
N ALA A 112 -10.26 -1.46 -9.19
CA ALA A 112 -10.77 -0.11 -9.41
C ALA A 112 -10.33 0.40 -10.79
N ASP A 113 -9.03 0.26 -11.13
CA ASP A 113 -8.51 0.63 -12.45
C ASP A 113 -9.25 -0.05 -13.59
N LEU A 114 -9.49 -1.36 -13.49
CA LEU A 114 -10.26 -2.11 -14.48
C LEU A 114 -11.68 -1.57 -14.66
N VAL A 115 -12.37 -1.28 -13.55
CA VAL A 115 -13.74 -0.76 -13.57
C VAL A 115 -13.76 0.61 -14.23
N TYR A 116 -12.91 1.54 -13.79
CA TYR A 116 -12.84 2.89 -14.36
C TYR A 116 -12.44 2.85 -15.84
N THR A 117 -11.44 2.05 -16.21
CA THR A 117 -11.03 1.88 -17.60
C THR A 117 -12.17 1.32 -18.45
N SER A 118 -12.94 0.34 -17.95
CA SER A 118 -14.07 -0.23 -18.70
C SER A 118 -15.22 0.76 -18.92
N MET A 119 -15.36 1.76 -18.04
CA MET A 119 -16.46 2.73 -18.08
C MET A 119 -16.11 4.03 -18.81
N SER A 120 -14.89 4.54 -18.62
CA SER A 120 -14.48 5.86 -19.13
C SER A 120 -13.18 5.82 -19.93
N ASN A 121 -12.64 4.62 -20.24
CA ASN A 121 -11.36 4.44 -20.93
C ASN A 121 -10.21 5.22 -20.27
N THR A 122 -10.29 5.38 -18.95
CA THR A 122 -9.31 6.08 -18.12
C THR A 122 -8.59 5.05 -17.26
N SER A 123 -7.33 4.80 -17.59
CA SER A 123 -6.46 3.90 -16.82
C SER A 123 -5.37 4.71 -16.10
N SER A 124 -5.00 4.22 -14.93
CA SER A 124 -3.97 4.73 -14.03
C SER A 124 -2.70 3.86 -14.04
N LEU A 125 -2.67 2.80 -14.85
CA LEU A 125 -1.54 1.86 -14.90
C LEU A 125 -0.20 2.50 -15.26
N ASP A 126 -0.18 3.53 -16.11
CA ASP A 126 1.05 4.26 -16.41
C ASP A 126 1.57 5.03 -15.19
N SER A 127 0.67 5.67 -14.44
CA SER A 127 1.04 6.36 -13.19
C SER A 127 1.47 5.37 -12.11
N LEU A 128 0.85 4.20 -12.05
CA LEU A 128 1.25 3.11 -11.16
C LEU A 128 2.66 2.63 -11.51
N LYS A 129 2.94 2.38 -12.80
CA LYS A 129 4.27 2.01 -13.30
C LYS A 129 5.31 3.05 -12.92
N SER A 130 5.03 4.33 -13.13
CA SER A 130 5.94 5.42 -12.74
C SER A 130 6.21 5.41 -11.24
N SER A 131 5.22 5.09 -10.40
CA SER A 131 5.40 5.01 -8.95
C SER A 131 6.33 3.85 -8.55
N PHE A 132 6.17 2.67 -9.15
CA PHE A 132 7.09 1.54 -8.94
C PHE A 132 8.52 1.83 -9.41
N LEU A 133 8.68 2.49 -10.57
CA LEU A 133 10.00 2.91 -11.06
C LEU A 133 10.66 3.92 -10.10
N SER A 134 9.89 4.88 -9.59
CA SER A 134 10.38 5.86 -8.61
C SER A 134 10.85 5.19 -7.32
N GLU A 135 10.14 4.17 -6.82
CA GLU A 135 10.55 3.43 -5.62
C GLU A 135 11.87 2.67 -5.85
N LEU A 136 12.05 2.06 -7.02
CA LEU A 136 13.32 1.41 -7.37
C LEU A 136 14.48 2.43 -7.44
N GLU A 137 14.24 3.59 -8.05
CA GLU A 137 15.24 4.66 -8.17
C GLU A 137 15.68 5.19 -6.80
N LEU A 138 14.72 5.44 -5.90
CA LEU A 138 14.98 5.89 -4.52
C LEU A 138 15.79 4.89 -3.71
N SER A 139 15.60 3.60 -4.02
CA SER A 139 16.26 2.51 -3.30
C SER A 139 17.63 2.15 -3.86
N HIS A 140 18.10 2.89 -4.89
CA HIS A 140 19.43 2.76 -5.49
C HIS A 140 19.77 1.34 -5.99
N HIS A 141 18.78 0.46 -6.21
CA HIS A 141 19.00 -0.89 -6.72
C HIS A 141 19.25 -0.85 -8.24
N PRO A 142 20.50 -1.01 -8.72
CA PRO A 142 20.87 -0.56 -10.06
C PRO A 142 20.93 -1.67 -11.11
N SER A 143 20.81 -2.96 -10.76
CA SER A 143 21.28 -4.02 -11.66
C SER A 143 20.23 -4.97 -12.22
N GLU A 144 19.12 -5.24 -11.53
CA GLU A 144 18.15 -6.22 -12.01
C GLU A 144 16.74 -5.76 -11.66
N LYS A 145 15.91 -5.46 -12.68
CA LYS A 145 14.51 -5.09 -12.54
C LYS A 145 13.72 -6.26 -11.94
N LYS A 146 13.88 -6.57 -10.65
CA LYS A 146 13.26 -7.69 -9.98
C LYS A 146 12.28 -7.18 -8.93
N ILE A 147 11.09 -7.75 -8.89
CA ILE A 147 10.07 -7.42 -7.87
C ILE A 147 9.47 -8.72 -7.34
N PHE A 148 9.69 -8.99 -6.06
CA PHE A 148 9.11 -10.13 -5.37
C PHE A 148 7.80 -9.71 -4.71
N ILE A 149 6.69 -10.35 -5.07
CA ILE A 149 5.41 -10.20 -4.40
C ILE A 149 5.40 -11.21 -3.25
N VAL A 150 5.41 -10.71 -2.01
CA VAL A 150 5.63 -11.57 -0.83
C VAL A 150 4.42 -11.53 0.09
N ASP A 151 3.90 -12.70 0.45
CA ASP A 151 2.81 -12.84 1.42
C ASP A 151 2.97 -14.13 2.24
N GLU A 152 1.98 -14.44 3.07
CA GLU A 152 1.78 -15.73 3.72
C GLU A 152 0.54 -16.46 3.18
N ASN A 153 0.60 -17.80 3.16
CA ASN A 153 -0.51 -18.67 2.76
C ASN A 153 -1.15 -18.23 1.44
N ILE A 154 -0.33 -17.91 0.43
CA ILE A 154 -0.73 -17.25 -0.83
C ILE A 154 -1.92 -17.96 -1.49
N SER A 155 -1.87 -19.29 -1.54
CA SER A 155 -2.95 -20.12 -2.14
C SER A 155 -4.32 -19.96 -1.48
N GLN A 156 -4.38 -19.44 -0.24
CA GLN A 156 -5.59 -19.22 0.54
C GLN A 156 -6.05 -17.76 0.52
N GLN A 157 -5.26 -16.85 -0.07
CA GLN A 157 -5.58 -15.43 -0.11
C GLN A 157 -6.82 -15.17 -0.98
N LYS A 158 -7.81 -14.45 -0.42
CA LYS A 158 -9.05 -14.11 -1.13
C LYS A 158 -8.78 -13.26 -2.38
N MET A 159 -7.76 -12.42 -2.32
CA MET A 159 -7.36 -11.49 -3.37
C MET A 159 -6.14 -11.99 -4.16
N ILE A 160 -5.86 -13.30 -4.15
CA ILE A 160 -4.71 -13.90 -4.86
C ILE A 160 -4.66 -13.52 -6.35
N PHE A 161 -5.83 -13.32 -6.99
CA PHE A 161 -5.90 -12.88 -8.38
C PHE A 161 -5.18 -11.55 -8.61
N GLU A 162 -5.17 -10.64 -7.62
CA GLU A 162 -4.48 -9.37 -7.73
C GLU A 162 -2.96 -9.57 -7.74
N PHE A 163 -2.43 -10.61 -7.07
CA PHE A 163 -0.99 -10.91 -7.09
C PHE A 163 -0.55 -11.34 -8.49
N TYR A 164 -1.33 -12.20 -9.15
CA TYR A 164 -1.08 -12.58 -10.54
C TYR A 164 -1.24 -11.40 -11.50
N MET A 165 -2.19 -10.49 -11.25
CA MET A 165 -2.33 -9.27 -12.05
C MET A 165 -1.11 -8.36 -11.91
N TYR A 166 -0.61 -8.12 -10.69
CA TYR A 166 0.61 -7.36 -10.48
C TYR A 166 1.81 -8.04 -11.13
N LYS A 167 1.96 -9.37 -10.97
CA LYS A 167 3.03 -10.14 -11.62
C LYS A 167 3.02 -9.92 -13.13
N ALA A 168 1.86 -10.08 -13.78
CA ALA A 168 1.72 -9.86 -15.22
C ALA A 168 2.06 -8.42 -15.63
N LEU A 169 1.67 -7.40 -14.86
CA LEU A 169 2.04 -6.02 -15.15
C LEU A 169 3.54 -5.79 -15.02
N PHE A 170 4.16 -6.28 -13.95
CA PHE A 170 5.60 -6.15 -13.75
C PHE A 170 6.36 -6.81 -14.91
N GLU A 171 5.95 -8.00 -15.36
CA GLU A 171 6.56 -8.68 -16.50
C GLU A 171 6.39 -7.89 -17.81
N GLN A 172 5.20 -7.34 -18.07
CA GLN A 172 4.97 -6.46 -19.23
C GLN A 172 5.80 -5.18 -19.16
N TRP A 173 6.08 -4.67 -17.96
CA TRP A 173 6.93 -3.51 -17.75
C TRP A 173 8.44 -3.84 -17.82
N GLY A 174 8.78 -5.10 -18.04
CA GLY A 174 10.15 -5.60 -18.20
C GLY A 174 10.84 -5.92 -16.88
N PHE A 175 10.09 -6.14 -15.81
CA PHE A 175 10.60 -6.68 -14.56
C PHE A 175 10.53 -8.21 -14.56
N ASN A 176 11.47 -8.86 -13.89
CA ASN A 176 11.34 -10.25 -13.48
C ASN A 176 10.57 -10.28 -12.15
N SER A 177 9.38 -10.85 -12.14
CA SER A 177 8.54 -10.89 -10.94
C SER A 177 8.21 -12.32 -10.51
N LYS A 178 8.19 -12.52 -9.19
CA LYS A 178 7.84 -13.79 -8.55
C LYS A 178 6.86 -13.54 -7.44
N ILE A 179 5.94 -14.49 -7.23
CA ILE A 179 5.09 -14.54 -6.04
C ILE A 179 5.71 -15.59 -5.10
N VAL A 180 6.08 -15.19 -3.88
CA VAL A 180 6.88 -16.02 -2.96
C VAL A 180 6.30 -15.95 -1.55
N GLU A 181 6.24 -17.09 -0.86
CA GLU A 181 5.87 -17.12 0.56
C GLU A 181 7.00 -16.50 1.38
N PHE A 182 6.68 -15.64 2.34
CA PHE A 182 7.71 -14.99 3.16
C PHE A 182 8.62 -16.01 3.86
N SER A 183 8.09 -17.19 4.22
CA SER A 183 8.84 -18.27 4.86
C SER A 183 9.84 -18.99 3.94
N GLN A 184 9.78 -18.78 2.62
CA GLN A 184 10.76 -19.31 1.67
C GLN A 184 11.99 -18.41 1.55
N LEU A 185 11.86 -17.14 1.95
CA LEU A 185 12.97 -16.21 1.97
C LEU A 185 13.87 -16.50 3.17
N HIS A 186 15.18 -16.33 2.98
CA HIS A 186 16.14 -16.52 4.05
C HIS A 186 17.17 -15.40 4.06
N TRP A 187 17.63 -15.10 5.28
CA TRP A 187 18.69 -14.15 5.54
C TRP A 187 20.05 -14.87 5.50
N ASP A 188 20.98 -14.37 4.69
CA ASP A 188 22.37 -14.82 4.70
C ASP A 188 23.22 -13.83 5.51
N ASP A 189 23.56 -14.22 6.74
CA ASP A 189 24.35 -13.37 7.65
C ASP A 189 25.75 -13.05 7.14
N SER A 190 26.33 -13.91 6.30
CA SER A 190 27.68 -13.70 5.76
C SER A 190 27.69 -12.67 4.64
N LYS A 191 26.63 -12.64 3.83
CA LYS A 191 26.45 -11.69 2.72
C LYS A 191 25.69 -10.43 3.11
N LYS A 192 25.01 -10.44 4.26
CA LYS A 192 24.08 -9.39 4.69
C LYS A 192 23.04 -9.08 3.62
N ALA A 193 22.45 -10.13 3.06
CA ALA A 193 21.45 -10.03 2.01
C ALA A 193 20.34 -11.07 2.19
N LEU A 194 19.15 -10.75 1.66
CA LEU A 194 17.98 -11.60 1.64
C LEU A 194 17.94 -12.39 0.33
N PHE A 195 17.53 -13.66 0.39
CA PHE A 195 17.52 -14.55 -0.77
C PHE A 195 16.23 -15.37 -0.88
N ASP A 196 15.80 -15.59 -2.12
CA ASP A 196 14.91 -16.67 -2.56
C ASP A 196 15.80 -17.75 -3.21
N ASN A 197 16.05 -18.84 -2.49
CA ASN A 197 17.06 -19.84 -2.89
C ASN A 197 18.42 -19.16 -3.20
N ASP A 198 18.96 -19.29 -4.41
CA ASP A 198 20.23 -18.65 -4.77
C ASP A 198 20.06 -17.22 -5.33
N GLN A 199 18.84 -16.69 -5.37
CA GLN A 199 18.55 -15.39 -5.99
C GLN A 199 18.43 -14.29 -4.93
N PRO A 200 19.20 -13.19 -5.05
CA PRO A 200 19.07 -12.05 -4.13
C PRO A 200 17.71 -11.36 -4.29
N VAL A 201 17.19 -10.87 -3.17
CA VAL A 201 15.93 -10.17 -3.05
C VAL A 201 16.19 -8.75 -2.56
N ASP A 202 16.10 -7.80 -3.49
CA ASP A 202 16.36 -6.38 -3.23
C ASP A 202 15.08 -5.54 -3.16
N PHE A 203 14.01 -5.97 -3.85
CA PHE A 203 12.73 -5.27 -3.86
C PHE A 203 11.58 -6.24 -3.62
N ILE A 204 10.81 -5.96 -2.56
CA ILE A 204 9.61 -6.70 -2.19
C ILE A 204 8.41 -5.77 -2.29
N TYR A 205 7.47 -6.13 -3.17
CA TYR A 205 6.10 -5.68 -3.05
C TYR A 205 5.43 -6.49 -1.93
N ASN A 206 5.36 -5.90 -0.74
CA ASN A 206 5.04 -6.57 0.50
C ASN A 206 3.51 -6.68 0.68
N ARG A 207 3.00 -7.91 0.67
CA ARG A 207 1.60 -8.21 0.98
C ARG A 207 1.42 -8.87 2.34
N TYR A 208 2.51 -9.24 3.01
CA TYR A 208 2.51 -9.81 4.35
C TYR A 208 2.11 -8.78 5.42
N CYS A 209 1.25 -9.20 6.36
CA CYS A 209 0.57 -8.30 7.30
C CYS A 209 1.28 -8.09 8.65
N ASP A 210 2.49 -8.63 8.86
CA ASP A 210 3.34 -8.19 9.98
C ASP A 210 4.01 -6.85 9.62
N PHE A 211 3.22 -5.77 9.63
CA PHE A 211 3.63 -4.48 9.06
C PHE A 211 4.88 -3.87 9.69
N LEU A 212 5.14 -4.15 10.96
CA LEU A 212 6.33 -3.69 11.70
C LEU A 212 7.45 -4.74 11.71
N LEU A 213 7.23 -5.93 11.14
CA LEU A 213 8.16 -7.07 11.13
C LEU A 213 8.63 -7.48 12.54
N GLN A 214 7.72 -7.44 13.51
CA GLN A 214 8.03 -7.68 14.92
C GLN A 214 7.95 -9.14 15.31
N LYS A 215 7.30 -10.00 14.51
CA LYS A 215 7.21 -11.42 14.81
C LYS A 215 8.56 -12.09 14.53
N GLU A 216 8.94 -13.02 15.39
CA GLU A 216 10.17 -13.81 15.24
C GLU A 216 10.21 -14.54 13.88
N VAL A 217 9.08 -15.05 13.42
CA VAL A 217 8.96 -15.75 12.13
C VAL A 217 9.30 -14.87 10.92
N SER A 218 9.30 -13.54 11.06
CA SER A 218 9.61 -12.56 10.01
C SER A 218 10.95 -11.87 10.22
N SER A 219 11.79 -12.33 11.16
CA SER A 219 13.03 -11.64 11.51
C SER A 219 14.00 -11.50 10.33
N HIS A 220 13.96 -12.43 9.37
CA HIS A 220 14.75 -12.35 8.13
C HIS A 220 14.35 -11.16 7.25
N LEU A 221 13.06 -10.83 7.21
CA LEU A 221 12.58 -9.63 6.51
C LEU A 221 13.03 -8.36 7.22
N LEU A 222 12.98 -8.32 8.56
CA LEU A 222 13.49 -7.19 9.34
C LEU A 222 14.99 -6.99 9.12
N ASN A 223 15.76 -8.08 9.10
CA ASN A 223 17.19 -8.04 8.78
C ASN A 223 17.42 -7.48 7.38
N GLY A 224 16.68 -7.96 6.38
CA GLY A 224 16.74 -7.44 5.01
C GLY A 224 16.42 -5.94 4.94
N PHE A 225 15.31 -5.54 5.56
CA PHE A 225 14.88 -4.14 5.62
C PHE A 225 15.96 -3.25 6.25
N SER A 226 16.58 -3.71 7.35
CA SER A 226 17.69 -3.01 8.00
C SER A 226 18.96 -2.89 7.16
N GLN A 227 19.08 -3.67 6.07
CA GLN A 227 20.17 -3.65 5.11
C GLN A 227 19.72 -3.11 3.74
N ASN A 228 18.69 -2.26 3.73
CA ASN A 228 18.15 -1.56 2.55
C ASN A 228 17.46 -2.46 1.51
N VAL A 229 16.96 -3.64 1.86
CA VAL A 229 15.97 -4.30 1.02
C VAL A 229 14.73 -3.43 0.98
N THR A 230 14.30 -3.04 -0.22
CA THR A 230 13.11 -2.22 -0.42
C THR A 230 11.87 -3.00 -0.06
N LEU A 231 11.15 -2.54 0.95
CA LEU A 231 9.79 -3.02 1.24
C LEU A 231 8.81 -1.92 0.84
N SER A 232 7.90 -2.25 -0.08
CA SER A 232 6.79 -1.37 -0.43
C SER A 232 5.48 -2.15 -0.28
N PRO A 233 4.59 -1.78 0.66
CA PRO A 233 4.71 -0.65 1.59
C PRO A 233 5.86 -0.82 2.60
N ASN A 234 6.36 0.34 3.03
CA ASN A 234 7.47 0.51 3.94
C ASN A 234 6.97 0.44 5.40
N PRO A 235 7.56 -0.42 6.26
CA PRO A 235 7.24 -0.50 7.68
C PRO A 235 7.27 0.85 8.42
N ILE A 236 8.15 1.77 8.03
CA ILE A 236 8.24 3.13 8.60
C ILE A 236 6.96 3.92 8.31
N HIS A 237 6.45 3.86 7.08
CA HIS A 237 5.22 4.56 6.73
C HIS A 237 3.99 3.93 7.38
N TYR A 238 3.97 2.60 7.58
CA TYR A 238 2.93 1.99 8.41
C TYR A 238 2.95 2.60 9.81
N PHE A 239 4.11 2.58 10.48
CA PHE A 239 4.25 3.12 11.83
C PHE A 239 3.80 4.59 11.95
N LEU A 240 4.16 5.41 10.96
CA LEU A 240 3.90 6.84 10.99
C LEU A 240 2.47 7.23 10.56
N LEU A 241 1.77 6.40 9.78
CA LEU A 241 0.50 6.78 9.15
C LEU A 241 -0.66 5.82 9.44
N ALA A 242 -0.40 4.51 9.50
CA ALA A 242 -1.45 3.47 9.53
C ALA A 242 -1.52 2.69 10.85
N ASP A 243 -0.53 2.83 11.72
CA ASP A 243 -0.65 2.35 13.09
C ASP A 243 -1.85 3.04 13.77
N LYS A 244 -2.71 2.25 14.40
CA LYS A 244 -3.94 2.73 15.04
C LYS A 244 -3.64 3.76 16.13
N GLU A 245 -2.47 3.67 16.76
CA GLU A 245 -2.02 4.66 17.72
C GLU A 245 -1.94 6.07 17.10
N ARG A 246 -1.64 6.23 15.81
CA ARG A 246 -1.51 7.56 15.18
C ARG A 246 -2.85 8.29 15.12
N LEU A 247 -3.94 7.59 14.82
CA LEU A 247 -5.28 8.18 14.84
C LEU A 247 -5.77 8.44 16.28
N LEU A 248 -5.38 7.59 17.24
CA LEU A 248 -5.67 7.82 18.66
C LEU A 248 -4.91 9.05 19.19
N GLU A 249 -3.63 9.21 18.86
CA GLU A 249 -2.83 10.39 19.21
C GLU A 249 -3.41 11.66 18.61
N LEU A 250 -3.79 11.64 17.34
CA LEU A 250 -4.47 12.76 16.69
C LEU A 250 -5.84 13.09 17.32
N SER A 251 -6.45 12.15 18.05
CA SER A 251 -7.72 12.42 18.74
C SER A 251 -7.54 13.25 20.01
N ASP A 252 -6.32 13.32 20.57
CA ASP A 252 -5.95 14.25 21.63
C ASP A 252 -5.79 15.67 21.04
N PRO A 253 -6.63 16.64 21.44
CA PRO A 253 -6.55 18.01 20.91
C PRO A 253 -5.18 18.67 21.12
N LEU A 254 -4.53 18.42 22.26
CA LEU A 254 -3.23 19.04 22.55
C LEU A 254 -2.15 18.50 21.63
N TRP A 255 -2.18 17.18 21.38
CA TRP A 255 -1.23 16.54 20.48
C TRP A 255 -1.47 16.97 19.03
N ALA A 256 -2.73 16.99 18.59
CA ALA A 256 -3.11 17.44 17.25
C ALA A 256 -2.71 18.90 16.99
N GLU A 257 -2.96 19.80 17.93
CA GLU A 257 -2.55 21.22 17.83
C GLU A 257 -1.03 21.39 17.80
N GLN A 258 -0.29 20.52 18.49
CA GLN A 258 1.18 20.56 18.50
C GLN A 258 1.78 20.03 17.20
N MET A 259 1.19 18.99 16.61
CA MET A 259 1.75 18.30 15.45
C MET A 259 1.26 18.87 14.12
N LEU A 260 -0.01 19.25 14.01
CA LEU A 260 -0.63 19.71 12.76
C LEU A 260 -0.49 21.22 12.56
N ASP A 261 -0.16 21.65 11.34
CA ASP A 261 -0.34 23.05 10.96
C ASP A 261 -1.84 23.43 10.93
N GLN A 262 -2.15 24.73 10.93
CA GLN A 262 -3.54 25.21 10.96
C GLN A 262 -4.41 24.65 9.83
N LYS A 263 -3.83 24.42 8.65
CA LYS A 263 -4.57 23.89 7.49
C LYS A 263 -4.86 22.40 7.68
N ALA A 264 -3.87 21.63 8.12
CA ALA A 264 -3.99 20.21 8.40
C ALA A 264 -4.97 19.95 9.57
N LEU A 265 -4.89 20.76 10.63
CA LEU A 265 -5.81 20.70 11.76
C LEU A 265 -7.25 20.98 11.33
N SER A 266 -7.48 22.03 10.52
CA SER A 266 -8.80 22.35 9.95
C SER A 266 -9.39 21.20 9.12
N LEU A 267 -8.56 20.53 8.31
CA LEU A 267 -9.00 19.37 7.53
C LEU A 267 -9.28 18.17 8.45
N TYR A 268 -8.39 17.89 9.39
CA TYR A 268 -8.55 16.80 10.36
C TYR A 268 -9.82 16.97 11.19
N GLU A 269 -10.10 18.16 11.73
CA GLU A 269 -11.32 18.44 12.50
C GLU A 269 -12.61 18.18 11.71
N LYS A 270 -12.59 18.38 10.39
CA LYS A 270 -13.74 18.05 9.53
C LYS A 270 -13.94 16.55 9.38
N ILE A 271 -12.84 15.83 9.19
CA ILE A 271 -12.88 14.40 8.85
C ILE A 271 -12.74 13.48 10.04
N LYS A 272 -12.37 13.96 11.23
CA LYS A 272 -12.23 13.09 12.38
C LYS A 272 -13.58 12.48 12.70
N ASP A 273 -13.59 11.17 12.87
CA ASP A 273 -14.74 10.46 13.35
C ASP A 273 -14.73 10.47 14.88
N ASN A 274 -15.77 11.04 15.49
CA ASN A 274 -15.92 11.05 16.94
C ASN A 274 -16.15 9.62 17.49
N LEU A 275 -16.42 8.63 16.64
CA LEU A 275 -16.62 7.23 17.03
C LEU A 275 -15.31 6.46 17.23
N ILE A 276 -14.18 6.92 16.69
CA ILE A 276 -12.85 6.32 16.96
C ILE A 276 -12.52 6.34 18.46
N LEU A 277 -13.15 7.26 19.22
CA LEU A 277 -13.01 7.40 20.68
C LEU A 277 -13.77 6.35 21.51
N THR A 278 -14.36 5.31 20.91
CA THR A 278 -15.23 4.35 21.63
C THR A 278 -14.79 2.89 21.62
N TYR A 279 -13.59 2.56 21.15
CA TYR A 279 -13.03 1.22 21.40
C TYR A 279 -12.21 1.23 22.71
N PRO A 280 -12.67 0.51 23.76
CA PRO A 280 -11.96 0.38 25.02
C PRO A 280 -10.68 -0.46 24.91
#